data_AF-A0A8A0RNX3-F1
#
_entry.id   AF-A0A8A0RNX3-F1
#
_cell.length_a   1.000
_cell.length_b   1.000
_cell.length_c   1.000
_cell.angle_alpha   90.00
_cell.angle_beta   90.00
_cell.angle_gamma   90.00
#
_symmetry.space_group_name_H-M   'P 1'
#
loop_
_entity.id
_entity.type
_entity.pdbx_description
1 polymer ?
#
loop_
_entity_poly.entity_id
_entity_poly.type
_entity_poly.pdbx_seq_one_letter_code
_entity_poly.pdbx_strand_id
1 'polypeptide(L)'
;MIIDNPHLSVENQNYYYERHFLKSKIDDIILKDSFKGSDKEMQILNSIEAIADKSLGGFNNAKPFLKWAGGKTQLLDELYKRLPSSLIQNGEIERYVEPFVGGGAFFFFLKRNFKIKESLLIDINKELIIGFKVIQSNMNELIDELNSLEGKYLKLSEEQRKDFYYSIRDEYNRQKDNFDYVNYNLNWVRRAAYLIFLNKTCFNGLYRLNKKGEFNVPFGKYKNPTICDSENIIEVHKALEHTEIICADFEESKNYIRKNTLVYLDPPYRPLNTTSNFTSYNEDGFDDDDQRRLADFFKEMNKRGAYLILSNSDPKNENENDNFFDELYSGFIIERVKAKRYINSDGNKRGDINELIIRNYD
;
A
#
# COMPACT_ATOMS: atom_id res chain seq x y z
N MET A 1 6.62 -48.68 14.05
CA MET A 1 7.26 -48.05 15.23
C MET A 1 6.80 -46.62 15.25
N ILE A 2 5.83 -46.35 16.11
CA ILE A 2 5.29 -45.03 16.40
C ILE A 2 6.32 -44.34 17.30
N ILE A 3 6.77 -43.15 16.92
CA ILE A 3 7.36 -42.21 17.87
C ILE A 3 6.50 -40.94 17.74
N ASP A 4 5.71 -40.73 18.78
CA ASP A 4 4.98 -39.51 19.06
C ASP A 4 5.92 -38.31 19.12
N ASN A 5 5.46 -37.18 18.56
CA ASN A 5 5.89 -35.88 19.05
C ASN A 5 4.67 -34.96 19.14
N PRO A 6 4.07 -34.81 20.34
CA PRO A 6 2.81 -34.09 20.51
C PRO A 6 3.09 -32.66 20.99
N HIS A 7 3.48 -31.75 20.08
CA HIS A 7 3.46 -30.30 20.37
C HIS A 7 3.33 -29.51 19.07
N LEU A 8 2.10 -29.23 18.65
CA LEU A 8 1.69 -28.07 17.85
C LEU A 8 0.17 -27.99 18.01
N SER A 9 -0.27 -27.09 18.88
CA SER A 9 -1.67 -26.95 19.25
C SER A 9 -2.50 -26.49 18.04
N VAL A 10 -3.72 -27.01 18.00
CA VAL A 10 -4.84 -26.68 17.11
C VAL A 10 -5.30 -25.21 17.23
N GLU A 11 -4.56 -24.36 17.95
CA GLU A 11 -4.94 -23.00 18.36
C GLU A 11 -4.81 -21.94 17.25
N ASN A 12 -3.88 -22.09 16.29
CA ASN A 12 -3.66 -21.05 15.28
C ASN A 12 -4.64 -21.11 14.08
N GLN A 13 -5.16 -22.30 13.75
CA GLN A 13 -6.15 -22.45 12.67
C GLN A 13 -7.51 -21.88 13.05
N ASN A 14 -7.86 -21.90 14.34
CA ASN A 14 -9.10 -21.32 14.85
C ASN A 14 -9.08 -19.80 14.89
N TYR A 15 -7.91 -19.16 14.88
CA TYR A 15 -7.81 -17.74 15.24
C TYR A 15 -8.42 -16.79 14.18
N TYR A 16 -8.12 -17.01 12.90
CA TYR A 16 -8.68 -16.20 11.81
C TYR A 16 -10.16 -16.54 11.55
N TYR A 17 -10.53 -17.82 11.62
CA TYR A 17 -11.91 -18.26 11.46
C TYR A 17 -12.81 -17.77 12.60
N GLU A 18 -12.36 -17.88 13.85
CA GLU A 18 -13.06 -17.32 15.02
C GLU A 18 -13.15 -15.79 14.92
N ARG A 19 -12.13 -15.08 14.43
CA ARG A 19 -12.17 -13.62 14.21
C ARG A 19 -13.17 -13.23 13.12
N HIS A 20 -13.16 -13.89 11.96
CA HIS A 20 -14.10 -13.57 10.88
C HIS A 20 -15.53 -13.95 11.28
N PHE A 21 -15.69 -15.00 12.09
CA PHE A 21 -16.96 -15.41 12.70
C PHE A 21 -17.43 -14.46 13.81
N LEU A 22 -16.54 -13.99 14.69
CA LEU A 22 -16.87 -13.00 15.73
C LEU A 22 -17.22 -11.66 15.09
N LYS A 23 -16.45 -11.21 14.09
CA LYS A 23 -16.72 -9.97 13.37
C LYS A 23 -18.02 -10.06 12.56
N SER A 24 -18.24 -11.18 11.85
CA SER A 24 -19.52 -11.49 11.20
C SER A 24 -20.68 -11.51 12.20
N LYS A 25 -20.50 -12.08 13.39
CA LYS A 25 -21.54 -12.09 14.44
C LYS A 25 -21.79 -10.72 15.04
N ILE A 26 -20.76 -9.91 15.23
CA ILE A 26 -20.88 -8.52 15.68
C ILE A 26 -21.64 -7.70 14.62
N ASP A 27 -21.27 -7.84 13.35
CA ASP A 27 -21.95 -7.18 12.23
C ASP A 27 -23.41 -7.67 12.08
N ASP A 28 -23.68 -8.96 12.29
CA ASP A 28 -25.04 -9.53 12.32
C ASP A 28 -25.88 -9.04 13.52
N ILE A 29 -25.24 -8.83 14.68
CA ILE A 29 -25.88 -8.21 15.86
C ILE A 29 -26.19 -6.75 15.59
N ILE A 30 -25.30 -6.04 14.87
CA ILE A 30 -25.49 -4.64 14.47
C ILE A 30 -26.62 -4.50 13.43
N LEU A 31 -26.75 -5.47 12.51
CA LEU A 31 -27.75 -5.47 11.43
C LEU A 31 -29.15 -5.94 11.87
N LYS A 32 -29.26 -6.70 12.97
CA LYS A 32 -30.54 -7.11 13.56
C LYS A 32 -31.02 -6.04 14.54
N ASP A 33 -31.75 -5.06 14.01
CA ASP A 33 -32.41 -3.95 14.73
C ASP A 33 -32.74 -4.23 16.21
N SER A 34 -31.95 -3.62 17.11
CA SER A 34 -32.38 -3.23 18.47
C SER A 34 -31.42 -2.26 19.21
N PHE A 35 -30.32 -1.79 18.60
CA PHE A 35 -29.39 -0.88 19.28
C PHE A 35 -28.95 0.27 18.37
N LYS A 36 -29.57 1.44 18.57
CA LYS A 36 -29.16 2.70 17.94
C LYS A 36 -29.08 3.81 18.99
N GLY A 37 -27.86 4.32 19.23
CA GLY A 37 -27.61 5.76 19.34
C GLY A 37 -27.22 6.32 20.71
N SER A 38 -26.28 5.72 21.45
CA SER A 38 -25.69 6.40 22.62
C SER A 38 -24.17 6.32 22.71
N ASP A 39 -23.51 7.37 23.23
CA ASP A 39 -22.05 7.43 23.45
C ASP A 39 -21.49 6.24 24.26
N LYS A 40 -22.35 5.61 25.08
CA LYS A 40 -22.04 4.37 25.82
C LYS A 40 -21.83 3.17 24.90
N GLU A 41 -22.49 3.10 23.75
CA GLU A 41 -22.34 2.01 22.78
C GLU A 41 -20.99 2.07 22.07
N MET A 42 -20.58 3.27 21.68
CA MET A 42 -19.26 3.48 21.06
C MET A 42 -18.14 3.18 22.06
N GLN A 43 -18.33 3.51 23.34
CA GLN A 43 -17.41 3.12 24.42
C GLN A 43 -17.32 1.60 24.65
N ILE A 44 -18.43 0.88 24.56
CA ILE A 44 -18.45 -0.58 24.70
C ILE A 44 -17.76 -1.24 23.49
N LEU A 45 -18.04 -0.78 22.27
CA LEU A 45 -17.39 -1.28 21.05
C LEU A 45 -15.87 -1.05 21.10
N ASN A 46 -15.44 0.17 21.43
CA ASN A 46 -14.02 0.49 21.58
C ASN A 46 -13.36 -0.34 22.70
N SER A 47 -14.11 -0.67 23.76
CA SER A 47 -13.59 -1.51 24.85
C SER A 47 -13.44 -2.98 24.42
N ILE A 48 -14.37 -3.51 23.62
CA ILE A 48 -14.30 -4.87 23.08
C ILE A 48 -13.15 -4.99 22.09
N GLU A 49 -12.96 -4.01 21.20
CA GLU A 49 -11.81 -3.96 20.29
C GLU A 49 -10.49 -3.85 21.06
N ALA A 50 -10.41 -2.98 22.08
CA ALA A 50 -9.22 -2.84 22.91
C ALA A 50 -8.89 -4.10 23.74
N ILE A 51 -9.91 -4.84 24.20
CA ILE A 51 -9.72 -6.12 24.89
C ILE A 51 -9.25 -7.19 23.92
N ALA A 52 -9.81 -7.24 22.71
CA ALA A 52 -9.35 -8.14 21.65
C ALA A 52 -7.89 -7.81 21.25
N ASP A 53 -7.52 -6.54 21.10
CA ASP A 53 -6.14 -6.13 20.80
C ASP A 53 -5.17 -6.47 21.94
N LYS A 54 -5.63 -6.41 23.21
CA LYS A 54 -4.82 -6.78 24.38
C LYS A 54 -4.66 -8.29 24.57
N SER A 55 -5.70 -9.08 24.37
CA SER A 55 -5.56 -10.55 24.33
C SER A 55 -4.80 -11.01 23.08
N LEU A 56 -4.70 -10.11 22.10
CA LEU A 56 -4.09 -10.14 20.78
C LEU A 56 -2.63 -10.56 20.65
N GLY A 57 -1.84 -9.99 21.55
CA GLY A 57 -0.55 -9.45 21.13
C GLY A 57 -0.73 -8.31 20.11
N GLY A 58 -1.28 -7.17 20.55
CA GLY A 58 -1.35 -5.87 19.86
C GLY A 58 -1.17 -5.89 18.35
N PHE A 59 -2.23 -6.15 17.59
CA PHE A 59 -2.17 -6.09 16.14
C PHE A 59 -1.92 -4.66 15.65
N ASN A 60 -0.99 -4.51 14.71
CA ASN A 60 -0.71 -3.24 14.08
C ASN A 60 -1.87 -2.83 13.17
N ASN A 61 -2.48 -1.66 13.43
CA ASN A 61 -3.65 -1.18 12.70
C ASN A 61 -3.31 -0.18 11.58
N ALA A 62 -2.04 -0.14 11.16
CA ALA A 62 -1.55 0.77 10.13
C ALA A 62 -2.32 0.66 8.82
N LYS A 63 -2.46 1.80 8.17
CA LYS A 63 -3.02 1.96 6.83
C LYS A 63 -2.09 2.86 6.01
N PRO A 64 -2.17 2.80 4.67
CA PRO A 64 -1.47 3.75 3.80
C PRO A 64 -1.64 5.20 4.26
N PHE A 65 -0.52 5.88 4.57
CA PHE A 65 -0.54 7.26 5.04
C PHE A 65 -0.85 8.26 3.91
N LEU A 66 -0.52 7.89 2.67
CA LEU A 66 -0.88 8.61 1.45
C LEU A 66 -1.96 7.89 0.67
N LYS A 67 -2.83 8.67 0.01
CA LYS A 67 -3.61 8.14 -1.09
C LYS A 67 -2.67 7.99 -2.29
N TRP A 68 -2.50 6.75 -2.75
CA TRP A 68 -1.59 6.40 -3.84
C TRP A 68 -2.36 5.76 -4.99
N ALA A 69 -1.95 6.07 -6.22
CA ALA A 69 -2.54 5.43 -7.40
C ALA A 69 -2.22 3.93 -7.37
N GLY A 70 -3.16 3.10 -7.84
CA GLY A 70 -2.98 1.63 -7.86
C GLY A 70 -3.15 0.94 -6.50
N GLY A 71 -3.58 1.65 -5.44
CA GLY A 71 -3.74 1.08 -4.11
C GLY A 71 -4.57 -0.21 -4.10
N LYS A 72 -3.94 -1.31 -3.64
CA LYS A 72 -4.47 -2.68 -3.72
C LYS A 72 -5.48 -3.07 -2.66
N THR A 73 -6.07 -2.09 -1.97
CA THR A 73 -7.04 -2.33 -0.90
C THR A 73 -8.21 -3.22 -1.35
N GLN A 74 -8.64 -3.12 -2.61
CA GLN A 74 -9.74 -3.93 -3.16
C GLN A 74 -9.32 -5.37 -3.51
N LEU A 75 -8.03 -5.62 -3.70
CA LEU A 75 -7.48 -6.94 -4.02
C LEU A 75 -6.96 -7.69 -2.80
N LEU A 76 -6.94 -7.09 -1.61
CA LEU A 76 -6.37 -7.72 -0.41
C LEU A 76 -6.97 -9.09 -0.10
N ASP A 77 -8.29 -9.25 -0.24
CA ASP A 77 -8.95 -10.53 0.01
C ASP A 77 -8.54 -11.59 -1.01
N GLU A 78 -8.38 -11.20 -2.28
CA GLU A 78 -7.93 -12.11 -3.35
C GLU A 78 -6.45 -12.47 -3.22
N LEU A 79 -5.61 -11.53 -2.77
CA LEU A 79 -4.20 -11.77 -2.45
C LEU A 79 -4.06 -12.70 -1.24
N TYR A 80 -4.84 -12.47 -0.19
CA TYR A 80 -4.83 -13.29 1.03
C TYR A 80 -5.17 -14.75 0.75
N LYS A 81 -6.23 -15.01 -0.04
CA LYS A 81 -6.64 -16.37 -0.45
C LYS A 81 -5.55 -17.12 -1.22
N ARG A 82 -4.58 -16.40 -1.79
CA ARG A 82 -3.49 -16.92 -2.61
C ARG A 82 -2.14 -16.86 -1.91
N LEU A 83 -2.08 -16.51 -0.63
CA LEU A 83 -0.87 -16.67 0.16
C LEU A 83 -0.55 -18.17 0.30
N PRO A 84 0.74 -18.55 0.38
CA PRO A 84 1.11 -19.94 0.62
C PRO A 84 0.44 -20.47 1.90
N SER A 85 -0.20 -21.62 1.80
CA SER A 85 -0.96 -22.24 2.90
C SER A 85 -0.12 -22.43 4.17
N SER A 86 1.16 -22.74 4.02
CA SER A 86 2.11 -22.86 5.13
C SER A 86 2.31 -21.54 5.88
N LEU A 87 2.31 -20.39 5.20
CA LEU A 87 2.43 -19.09 5.86
C LEU A 87 1.15 -18.75 6.63
N ILE A 88 -0.02 -19.02 6.04
CA ILE A 88 -1.32 -18.83 6.69
C ILE A 88 -1.42 -19.68 7.97
N GLN A 89 -1.04 -20.96 7.90
CA GLN A 89 -1.10 -21.88 9.05
C GLN A 89 -0.12 -21.50 10.17
N ASN A 90 1.09 -21.07 9.80
CA ASN A 90 2.11 -20.71 10.78
C ASN A 90 1.90 -19.32 11.38
N GLY A 91 1.21 -18.41 10.67
CA GLY A 91 1.03 -17.02 11.09
C GLY A 91 2.32 -16.19 11.09
N GLU A 92 3.41 -16.73 10.54
CA GLU A 92 4.73 -16.09 10.51
C GLU A 92 5.27 -15.99 9.08
N ILE A 93 5.89 -14.86 8.76
CA ILE A 93 6.63 -14.61 7.52
C ILE A 93 8.06 -14.29 7.91
N GLU A 94 8.99 -15.16 7.53
CA GLU A 94 10.41 -14.97 7.83
C GLU A 94 10.93 -13.70 7.15
N ARG A 95 10.66 -13.54 5.85
CA ARG A 95 11.08 -12.39 5.06
C ARG A 95 10.00 -11.99 4.07
N TYR A 96 9.67 -10.71 4.06
CA TYR A 96 8.77 -10.10 3.09
C TYR A 96 9.49 -9.07 2.22
N VAL A 97 9.23 -9.05 0.92
CA VAL A 97 9.83 -8.08 -0.01
C VAL A 97 8.74 -7.52 -0.92
N GLU A 98 8.64 -6.20 -1.00
CA GLU A 98 7.71 -5.48 -1.89
C GLU A 98 8.49 -4.49 -2.76
N PRO A 99 8.93 -4.89 -3.97
CA PRO A 99 9.78 -4.06 -4.83
C PRO A 99 9.09 -2.84 -5.48
N PHE A 100 7.77 -2.74 -5.33
CA PHE A 100 6.93 -1.65 -5.82
C PHE A 100 5.93 -1.25 -4.72
N VAL A 101 6.43 -0.75 -3.59
CA VAL A 101 5.60 -0.61 -2.39
C VAL A 101 4.42 0.34 -2.60
N GLY A 102 4.58 1.43 -3.37
CA GLY A 102 3.53 2.44 -3.51
C GLY A 102 2.97 2.87 -2.15
N GLY A 103 1.65 2.81 -1.97
CA GLY A 103 1.02 3.13 -0.69
C GLY A 103 1.24 2.10 0.44
N GLY A 104 1.82 0.93 0.17
CA GLY A 104 2.08 -0.14 1.14
C GLY A 104 0.83 -0.89 1.62
N ALA A 105 -0.24 -0.91 0.82
CA ALA A 105 -1.51 -1.50 1.24
C ALA A 105 -1.39 -2.98 1.62
N PHE A 106 -0.64 -3.77 0.85
CA PHE A 106 -0.43 -5.18 1.15
C PHE A 106 0.57 -5.39 2.29
N PHE A 107 1.67 -4.63 2.33
CA PHE A 107 2.57 -4.60 3.49
C PHE A 107 1.84 -4.39 4.82
N PHE A 108 1.02 -3.34 4.96
CA PHE A 108 0.29 -3.08 6.19
C PHE A 108 -0.76 -4.16 6.48
N PHE A 109 -1.41 -4.69 5.45
CA PHE A 109 -2.29 -5.84 5.60
C PHE A 109 -1.55 -7.06 6.17
N LEU A 110 -0.34 -7.35 5.69
CA LEU A 110 0.46 -8.48 6.20
C LEU A 110 0.95 -8.21 7.63
N LYS A 111 1.47 -7.02 7.94
CA LYS A 111 1.90 -6.65 9.31
C LYS A 111 0.80 -6.78 10.36
N ARG A 112 -0.46 -6.59 9.95
CA ARG A 112 -1.63 -6.78 10.83
C ARG A 112 -2.00 -8.24 11.06
N ASN A 113 -1.72 -9.12 10.11
CA ASN A 113 -2.22 -10.50 10.11
C ASN A 113 -1.12 -11.55 10.35
N PHE A 114 0.14 -11.16 10.21
CA PHE A 114 1.30 -12.05 10.30
C PHE A 114 2.40 -11.40 11.12
N LYS A 115 3.13 -12.24 11.86
CA LYS A 115 4.41 -11.83 12.44
C LYS A 115 5.49 -11.86 11.36
N ILE A 116 5.95 -10.70 10.94
CA ILE A 116 6.99 -10.54 9.92
C ILE A 116 8.33 -10.22 10.63
N LYS A 117 9.34 -11.08 10.46
CA LYS A 117 10.63 -10.88 11.15
C LYS A 117 11.50 -9.81 10.48
N GLU A 118 11.55 -9.80 9.17
CA GLU A 118 12.26 -8.79 8.38
C GLU A 118 11.47 -8.47 7.10
N SER A 119 11.45 -7.21 6.71
CA SER A 119 10.81 -6.75 5.48
C SER A 119 11.68 -5.78 4.69
N LEU A 120 11.56 -5.80 3.37
CA LEU A 120 12.16 -4.82 2.47
C LEU A 120 11.08 -4.14 1.63
N LEU A 121 11.06 -2.81 1.64
CA LEU A 121 10.21 -2.00 0.79
C LEU A 121 11.08 -1.22 -0.19
N ILE A 122 10.80 -1.35 -1.49
CA ILE A 122 11.47 -0.58 -2.54
C ILE A 122 10.43 0.19 -3.35
N ASP A 123 10.79 1.41 -3.74
CA ASP A 123 10.10 2.16 -4.79
C ASP A 123 11.11 3.07 -5.51
N ILE A 124 10.88 3.31 -6.79
CA ILE A 124 11.68 4.28 -7.56
C ILE A 124 11.31 5.72 -7.18
N ASN A 125 10.13 5.94 -6.59
CA ASN A 125 9.67 7.26 -6.20
C ASN A 125 10.35 7.75 -4.91
N LYS A 126 11.37 8.61 -5.08
CA LYS A 126 12.11 9.22 -3.98
C LYS A 126 11.26 9.98 -2.96
N GLU A 127 10.17 10.64 -3.38
CA GLU A 127 9.29 11.40 -2.48
C GLU A 127 8.52 10.48 -1.55
N LEU A 128 8.02 9.36 -2.10
CA LEU A 128 7.35 8.32 -1.33
C LEU A 128 8.30 7.68 -0.31
N ILE A 129 9.52 7.34 -0.74
CA ILE A 129 10.53 6.74 0.14
C ILE A 129 10.97 7.70 1.24
N ILE A 130 11.08 9.01 0.96
CA ILE A 130 11.28 10.03 1.98
C ILE A 130 10.17 9.97 3.04
N GLY A 131 8.90 9.90 2.61
CA GLY A 131 7.75 9.79 3.51
C GLY A 131 7.86 8.57 4.45
N PHE A 132 8.13 7.40 3.90
CA PHE A 132 8.33 6.17 4.69
C PHE A 132 9.51 6.28 5.67
N LYS A 133 10.69 6.75 5.22
CA LYS A 133 11.88 6.90 6.06
C LYS A 133 11.69 7.91 7.19
N VAL A 134 10.99 9.02 6.93
CA VAL A 134 10.66 10.02 7.95
C VAL A 134 9.72 9.45 8.99
N ILE A 135 8.66 8.72 8.59
CA ILE A 135 7.78 8.07 9.57
C ILE A 135 8.56 7.06 10.41
N GLN A 136 9.49 6.31 9.80
CA GLN A 136 10.34 5.36 10.51
C GLN A 136 11.30 6.04 11.51
N SER A 137 11.88 7.19 11.17
CA SER A 137 13.02 7.78 11.92
C SER A 137 12.68 9.01 12.77
N ASN A 138 11.70 9.82 12.35
CA ASN A 138 11.34 11.12 12.93
C ASN A 138 9.82 11.32 12.98
N MET A 139 9.13 10.31 13.51
CA MET A 139 7.67 10.28 13.61
C MET A 139 7.10 11.49 14.37
N ASN A 140 7.70 11.85 15.52
CA ASN A 140 7.20 12.92 16.37
C ASN A 140 7.33 14.28 15.69
N GLU A 141 8.50 14.57 15.10
CA GLU A 141 8.73 15.82 14.39
C GLU A 141 7.82 15.95 13.17
N LEU A 142 7.52 14.84 12.48
CA LEU A 142 6.54 14.82 11.40
C LEU A 142 5.12 15.15 11.89
N ILE A 143 4.69 14.54 13.00
CA ILE A 143 3.38 14.81 13.61
C ILE A 143 3.27 16.29 14.01
N ASP A 144 4.31 16.86 14.62
CA ASP A 144 4.32 18.27 15.01
C ASP A 144 4.21 19.21 13.81
N GLU A 145 4.96 18.95 12.73
CA GLU A 145 4.89 19.74 11.50
C GLU A 145 3.51 19.62 10.82
N LEU A 146 2.94 18.41 10.77
CA LEU A 146 1.60 18.19 10.20
C LEU A 146 0.51 18.86 11.03
N ASN A 147 0.57 18.79 12.37
CA ASN A 147 -0.34 19.49 13.27
C ASN A 147 -0.27 21.01 13.08
N SER A 148 0.95 21.56 12.93
CA SER A 148 1.17 22.97 12.64
C SER A 148 0.54 23.40 11.31
N LEU A 149 0.73 22.60 10.25
CA LEU A 149 0.12 22.84 8.94
C LEU A 149 -1.41 22.74 9.00
N GLU A 150 -1.94 21.71 9.63
CA GLU A 150 -3.37 21.47 9.78
C GLU A 150 -4.04 22.61 10.57
N GLY A 151 -3.49 22.96 11.73
CA GLY A 151 -4.03 24.00 12.60
C GLY A 151 -4.03 25.39 11.96
N LYS A 152 -3.05 25.69 11.09
CA LYS A 152 -3.04 26.91 10.26
C LYS A 152 -4.11 26.82 9.18
N TYR A 153 -4.11 25.74 8.40
CA TYR A 153 -5.00 25.54 7.26
C TYR A 153 -6.48 25.55 7.66
N LEU A 154 -6.86 24.87 8.74
CA LEU A 154 -8.25 24.74 9.15
C LEU A 154 -8.88 26.05 9.65
N LYS A 155 -8.08 27.02 10.10
CA LYS A 155 -8.55 28.36 10.53
C LYS A 155 -8.85 29.31 9.38
N LEU A 156 -8.39 28.99 8.16
CA LEU A 156 -8.52 29.85 6.99
C LEU A 156 -9.87 29.66 6.29
N SER A 157 -10.35 30.71 5.64
CA SER A 157 -11.46 30.62 4.67
C SER A 157 -11.08 29.77 3.45
N GLU A 158 -12.04 29.32 2.63
CA GLU A 158 -11.74 28.51 1.44
C GLU A 158 -10.77 29.22 0.46
N GLU A 159 -10.95 30.52 0.26
CA GLU A 159 -10.07 31.32 -0.61
C GLU A 159 -8.64 31.38 -0.05
N GLN A 160 -8.50 31.66 1.25
CA GLN A 160 -7.20 31.67 1.92
C GLN A 160 -6.55 30.27 1.97
N ARG A 161 -7.33 29.20 2.11
CA ARG A 161 -6.85 27.81 2.04
C ARG A 161 -6.29 27.48 0.67
N LYS A 162 -6.95 27.94 -0.39
CA LYS A 162 -6.48 27.80 -1.77
C LYS A 162 -5.13 28.51 -1.97
N ASP A 163 -4.99 29.74 -1.47
CA ASP A 163 -3.73 30.48 -1.56
C ASP A 163 -2.62 29.81 -0.73
N PHE A 164 -2.94 29.36 0.48
CA PHE A 164 -2.01 28.63 1.34
C PHE A 164 -1.55 27.33 0.67
N TYR A 165 -2.47 26.57 0.08
CA TYR A 165 -2.15 25.36 -0.67
C TYR A 165 -1.13 25.63 -1.80
N TYR A 166 -1.38 26.65 -2.62
CA TYR A 166 -0.46 26.98 -3.70
C TYR A 166 0.89 27.49 -3.17
N SER A 167 0.92 28.22 -2.06
CA SER A 167 2.18 28.64 -1.44
C SER A 167 3.04 27.45 -0.99
N ILE A 168 2.43 26.41 -0.40
CA ILE A 168 3.14 25.19 0.01
C ILE A 168 3.58 24.38 -1.21
N ARG A 169 2.74 24.30 -2.25
CA ARG A 169 3.08 23.61 -3.49
C ARG A 169 4.26 24.26 -4.21
N ASP A 170 4.27 25.58 -4.28
CA ASP A 170 5.35 26.33 -4.92
C ASP A 170 6.65 26.18 -4.14
N GLU A 171 6.61 26.22 -2.80
CA GLU A 171 7.78 25.96 -1.96
C GLU A 171 8.31 24.53 -2.12
N TYR A 172 7.41 23.53 -2.11
CA TYR A 172 7.77 22.13 -2.33
C TYR A 172 8.48 21.92 -3.68
N ASN A 173 7.98 22.57 -4.74
CA ASN A 173 8.59 22.52 -6.06
C ASN A 173 9.93 23.28 -6.13
N ARG A 174 10.05 24.47 -5.51
CA ARG A 174 11.29 25.24 -5.47
C ARG A 174 12.46 24.48 -4.84
N GLN A 175 12.17 23.66 -3.84
CA GLN A 175 13.19 22.87 -3.15
C GLN A 175 13.71 21.72 -4.01
N LYS A 176 13.01 21.32 -5.08
CA LYS A 176 13.25 20.06 -5.81
C LYS A 176 14.70 19.89 -6.26
N ASP A 177 15.32 20.92 -6.82
CA ASP A 177 16.65 20.82 -7.46
C ASP A 177 17.81 20.87 -6.46
N ASN A 178 17.61 21.46 -5.28
CA ASN A 178 18.65 21.63 -4.25
C ASN A 178 18.43 20.76 -3.00
N PHE A 179 17.46 19.85 -3.04
CA PHE A 179 17.16 18.96 -1.93
C PHE A 179 18.09 17.74 -1.94
N ASP A 180 18.64 17.36 -0.79
CA ASP A 180 19.45 16.15 -0.65
C ASP A 180 18.54 14.91 -0.53
N TYR A 181 18.38 14.19 -1.64
CA TYR A 181 17.60 12.94 -1.70
C TYR A 181 18.39 11.70 -1.29
N VAL A 182 19.70 11.82 -1.07
CA VAL A 182 20.60 10.68 -0.84
C VAL A 182 20.89 10.54 0.64
N ASN A 183 21.27 11.64 1.30
CA ASN A 183 21.64 11.63 2.70
C ASN A 183 20.48 12.13 3.55
N TYR A 184 19.97 11.24 4.41
CA TYR A 184 18.91 11.56 5.34
C TYR A 184 19.32 12.73 6.26
N ASN A 185 18.45 13.73 6.38
CA ASN A 185 18.64 14.88 7.27
C ASN A 185 17.29 15.47 7.67
N LEU A 186 17.27 16.38 8.65
CA LEU A 186 16.02 16.92 9.21
C LEU A 186 15.15 17.68 8.18
N ASN A 187 15.68 18.14 7.05
CA ASN A 187 14.86 18.75 6.00
C ASN A 187 13.89 17.74 5.36
N TRP A 188 14.16 16.44 5.48
CA TRP A 188 13.26 15.38 5.05
C TRP A 188 11.92 15.43 5.78
N VAL A 189 11.92 15.79 7.07
CA VAL A 189 10.68 15.91 7.86
C VAL A 189 9.73 16.91 7.21
N ARG A 190 10.22 18.12 6.91
CA ARG A 190 9.43 19.17 6.27
C ARG A 190 8.98 18.77 4.86
N ARG A 191 9.85 18.10 4.10
CA ARG A 191 9.51 17.62 2.75
C ARG A 191 8.41 16.56 2.78
N ALA A 192 8.47 15.60 3.70
CA ALA A 192 7.43 14.61 3.93
C ALA A 192 6.12 15.25 4.40
N ALA A 193 6.19 16.21 5.32
CA ALA A 193 5.02 16.96 5.77
C ALA A 193 4.32 17.71 4.61
N TYR A 194 5.10 18.33 3.71
CA TYR A 194 4.56 18.98 2.52
C TYR A 194 3.94 17.98 1.55
N LEU A 195 4.57 16.83 1.30
CA LEU A 195 3.99 15.76 0.48
C LEU A 195 2.64 15.30 1.03
N ILE A 196 2.55 14.99 2.32
CA ILE A 196 1.31 14.56 2.98
C ILE A 196 0.26 15.67 2.94
N PHE A 197 0.62 16.91 3.29
CA PHE A 197 -0.27 18.06 3.21
C PHE A 197 -0.85 18.21 1.81
N LEU A 198 0.00 18.22 0.77
CA LEU A 198 -0.44 18.32 -0.62
C LEU A 198 -1.34 17.16 -1.01
N ASN A 199 -1.00 15.91 -0.64
CA ASN A 199 -1.84 14.75 -0.92
C ASN A 199 -3.22 14.85 -0.26
N LYS A 200 -3.31 15.26 1.00
CA LYS A 200 -4.59 15.34 1.73
C LYS A 200 -5.45 16.54 1.32
N THR A 201 -4.86 17.55 0.68
CA THR A 201 -5.55 18.79 0.31
C THR A 201 -5.68 19.02 -1.20
N CYS A 202 -5.05 18.21 -2.06
CA CYS A 202 -5.16 18.33 -3.52
C CYS A 202 -6.35 17.53 -4.09
N PHE A 203 -6.75 17.86 -5.31
CA PHE A 203 -7.84 17.17 -6.00
C PHE A 203 -7.61 15.65 -6.06
N ASN A 204 -8.56 14.90 -5.50
CA ASN A 204 -8.58 13.44 -5.45
C ASN A 204 -7.39 12.78 -4.74
N GLY A 205 -6.56 13.52 -4.01
CA GLY A 205 -5.38 12.99 -3.33
C GLY A 205 -4.43 12.26 -4.27
N LEU A 206 -4.24 12.80 -5.47
CA LEU A 206 -3.32 12.27 -6.46
C LEU A 206 -1.90 12.74 -6.15
N TYR A 207 -0.93 11.88 -6.41
CA TYR A 207 0.44 12.31 -6.67
C TYR A 207 0.60 12.43 -8.19
N ARG A 208 1.04 13.59 -8.70
CA ARG A 208 1.27 13.79 -10.14
C ARG A 208 2.29 14.90 -10.36
N LEU A 209 3.25 14.62 -11.23
CA LEU A 209 4.29 15.56 -11.64
C LEU A 209 4.06 16.04 -13.08
N ASN A 210 4.56 17.22 -13.42
CA ASN A 210 4.68 17.67 -14.81
C ASN A 210 5.99 17.16 -15.45
N LYS A 211 6.24 17.52 -16.71
CA LYS A 211 7.49 17.21 -17.45
C LYS A 211 8.76 17.91 -16.91
N LYS A 212 8.66 18.64 -15.81
CA LYS A 212 9.81 19.21 -15.08
C LYS A 212 9.99 18.50 -13.74
N GLY A 213 9.21 17.45 -13.45
CA GLY A 213 9.19 16.78 -12.16
C GLY A 213 8.55 17.60 -11.03
N GLU A 214 7.75 18.63 -11.34
CA GLU A 214 7.09 19.47 -10.34
C GLU A 214 5.67 18.97 -10.04
N PHE A 215 5.28 18.95 -8.77
CA PHE A 215 3.94 18.60 -8.34
C PHE A 215 2.91 19.57 -8.92
N ASN A 216 1.92 19.06 -9.66
CA ASN A 216 1.01 19.88 -10.47
C ASN A 216 -0.49 19.58 -10.26
N VAL A 217 -0.86 18.88 -9.18
CA VAL A 217 -2.28 18.65 -8.87
C VAL A 217 -2.90 19.96 -8.36
N PRO A 218 -4.14 20.30 -8.75
CA PRO A 218 -4.80 21.51 -8.26
C PRO A 218 -5.36 21.32 -6.84
N PHE A 219 -5.71 22.44 -6.20
CA PHE A 219 -6.36 22.50 -4.90
C PHE A 219 -7.65 21.64 -4.86
N GLY A 220 -7.79 20.82 -3.81
CA GLY A 220 -8.97 20.02 -3.51
C GLY A 220 -9.88 20.76 -2.53
N LYS A 221 -11.14 20.96 -2.90
CA LYS A 221 -12.13 21.73 -2.11
C LYS A 221 -12.73 20.91 -0.96
N TYR A 222 -11.88 20.33 -0.11
CA TYR A 222 -12.31 19.57 1.05
C TYR A 222 -12.66 20.49 2.23
N LYS A 223 -13.84 20.27 2.83
CA LYS A 223 -14.31 21.09 3.95
C LYS A 223 -13.47 20.92 5.23
N ASN A 224 -13.16 19.67 5.58
CA ASN A 224 -12.39 19.33 6.78
C ASN A 224 -11.47 18.12 6.50
N PRO A 225 -10.39 18.29 5.71
CA PRO A 225 -9.46 17.20 5.45
C PRO A 225 -8.64 16.89 6.71
N THR A 226 -8.51 15.61 7.06
CA THR A 226 -7.51 15.15 8.03
C THR A 226 -6.14 15.18 7.35
N ILE A 227 -5.33 16.15 7.71
CA ILE A 227 -3.95 16.34 7.24
C ILE A 227 -3.00 15.58 8.15
N CYS A 228 -3.15 15.73 9.47
CA CYS A 228 -2.42 14.98 10.48
C CYS A 228 -3.27 13.83 10.99
N ASP A 229 -2.98 12.61 10.53
CA ASP A 229 -3.53 11.39 11.09
C ASP A 229 -2.51 10.78 12.05
N SER A 230 -2.36 11.37 13.23
CA SER A 230 -1.30 11.02 14.19
C SER A 230 -1.42 9.57 14.66
N GLU A 231 -2.64 9.08 14.86
CA GLU A 231 -2.90 7.69 15.25
C GLU A 231 -2.38 6.73 14.18
N ASN A 232 -2.72 6.96 12.90
CA ASN A 232 -2.20 6.12 11.83
C ASN A 232 -0.69 6.26 11.64
N ILE A 233 -0.11 7.46 11.80
CA ILE A 233 1.35 7.66 11.69
C ILE A 233 2.09 6.84 12.76
N ILE A 234 1.56 6.78 13.99
CA ILE A 234 2.11 5.95 15.07
C ILE A 234 2.04 4.46 14.71
N GLU A 235 0.92 4.00 14.16
CA GLU A 235 0.79 2.61 13.74
C GLU A 235 1.72 2.27 12.56
N VAL A 236 1.86 3.17 11.58
CA VAL A 236 2.79 3.01 10.45
C VAL A 236 4.22 2.94 10.97
N HIS A 237 4.62 3.80 11.90
CA HIS A 237 5.94 3.76 12.53
C HIS A 237 6.23 2.39 13.14
N LYS A 238 5.30 1.85 13.94
CA LYS A 238 5.40 0.50 14.50
C LYS A 238 5.46 -0.58 13.42
N ALA A 239 4.73 -0.43 12.32
CA ALA A 239 4.69 -1.42 11.25
C ALA A 239 6.03 -1.51 10.52
N LEU A 240 6.73 -0.37 10.42
CA LEU A 240 8.05 -0.23 9.81
C LEU A 240 9.20 -0.71 10.70
N GLU A 241 8.93 -1.18 11.93
CA GLU A 241 9.93 -1.90 12.70
C GLU A 241 10.43 -3.12 11.92
N HIS A 242 11.74 -3.38 12.01
CA HIS A 242 12.45 -4.42 11.26
C HIS A 242 12.21 -4.37 9.73
N THR A 243 12.03 -3.16 9.19
CA THR A 243 11.81 -2.94 7.76
C THR A 243 12.93 -2.10 7.16
N GLU A 244 13.59 -2.62 6.14
CA GLU A 244 14.51 -1.85 5.32
C GLU A 244 13.74 -1.15 4.20
N ILE A 245 14.12 0.11 3.92
CA ILE A 245 13.40 0.98 2.98
C ILE A 245 14.41 1.59 2.02
N ILE A 246 14.30 1.27 0.73
CA ILE A 246 15.28 1.63 -0.29
C ILE A 246 14.59 2.39 -1.42
N CYS A 247 15.22 3.47 -1.90
CA CYS A 247 14.83 4.11 -3.15
C CYS A 247 15.73 3.57 -4.26
N ALA A 248 15.17 2.69 -5.10
CA ALA A 248 15.91 2.02 -6.16
C ALA A 248 14.97 1.42 -7.21
N ASP A 249 15.56 0.94 -8.31
CA ASP A 249 14.88 0.03 -9.23
C ASP A 249 14.55 -1.30 -8.55
N PHE A 250 13.48 -1.97 -9.00
CA PHE A 250 13.00 -3.20 -8.39
C PHE A 250 14.05 -4.33 -8.39
N GLU A 251 14.99 -4.33 -9.33
CA GLU A 251 16.03 -5.35 -9.42
C GLU A 251 16.99 -5.34 -8.22
N GLU A 252 17.15 -4.23 -7.50
CA GLU A 252 17.99 -4.18 -6.29
C GLU A 252 17.46 -5.09 -5.18
N SER A 253 16.17 -5.42 -5.20
CA SER A 253 15.57 -6.36 -4.25
C SER A 253 16.12 -7.79 -4.39
N LYS A 254 16.74 -8.15 -5.53
CA LYS A 254 17.34 -9.49 -5.76
C LYS A 254 18.28 -9.88 -4.63
N ASN A 255 19.03 -8.94 -4.07
CA ASN A 255 20.03 -9.22 -3.02
C ASN A 255 19.39 -9.65 -1.69
N TYR A 256 18.11 -9.37 -1.50
CA TYR A 256 17.34 -9.72 -0.31
C TYR A 256 16.49 -10.97 -0.50
N ILE A 257 16.28 -11.42 -1.73
CA ILE A 257 15.36 -12.53 -2.01
C ILE A 257 16.13 -13.86 -1.97
N ARG A 258 15.72 -14.72 -1.02
CA ARG A 258 16.21 -16.09 -0.80
C ARG A 258 15.05 -17.09 -0.69
N LYS A 259 15.38 -18.37 -0.57
CA LYS A 259 14.40 -19.44 -0.34
C LYS A 259 13.41 -19.07 0.78
N ASN A 260 12.12 -19.32 0.56
CA ASN A 260 10.99 -19.02 1.45
C ASN A 260 10.71 -17.52 1.70
N THR A 261 11.33 -16.60 0.94
CA THR A 261 10.93 -15.19 0.97
C THR A 261 9.57 -15.03 0.31
N LEU A 262 8.64 -14.30 0.93
CA LEU A 262 7.41 -13.86 0.27
C LEU A 262 7.70 -12.55 -0.47
N VAL A 263 7.48 -12.54 -1.79
CA VAL A 263 7.69 -11.37 -2.64
C VAL A 263 6.37 -10.98 -3.28
N TYR A 264 5.98 -9.72 -3.11
CA TYR A 264 4.81 -9.15 -3.79
C TYR A 264 5.26 -8.09 -4.79
N LEU A 265 4.87 -8.27 -6.05
CA LEU A 265 5.21 -7.40 -7.16
C LEU A 265 3.95 -6.71 -7.68
N ASP A 266 3.92 -5.38 -7.63
CA ASP A 266 2.81 -4.58 -8.13
C ASP A 266 3.33 -3.43 -9.01
N PRO A 267 3.86 -3.74 -10.20
CA PRO A 267 4.44 -2.73 -11.07
C PRO A 267 3.37 -1.76 -11.59
N PRO A 268 3.78 -0.60 -12.13
CA PRO A 268 2.88 0.20 -12.95
C PRO A 268 2.27 -0.66 -14.08
N TYR A 269 0.96 -0.51 -14.28
CA TYR A 269 0.25 -1.26 -15.31
C TYR A 269 0.73 -0.87 -16.72
N ARG A 270 0.82 -1.87 -17.59
CA ARG A 270 1.17 -1.68 -18.99
C ARG A 270 0.20 -0.69 -19.66
N PRO A 271 0.68 0.40 -20.29
CA PRO A 271 -0.19 1.34 -20.98
C PRO A 271 -0.94 0.65 -22.13
N LEU A 272 -2.27 0.76 -22.16
CA LEU A 272 -3.10 0.02 -23.13
C LEU A 272 -3.33 0.76 -24.46
N ASN A 273 -2.98 2.06 -24.55
CA ASN A 273 -3.05 2.83 -25.81
C ASN A 273 -1.69 3.44 -26.18
N THR A 274 -1.26 3.21 -27.43
CA THR A 274 -0.10 3.90 -28.05
C THR A 274 -0.28 5.43 -28.13
N THR A 275 -1.52 5.92 -28.08
CA THR A 275 -1.87 7.35 -28.08
C THR A 275 -2.07 7.96 -26.68
N SER A 276 -2.06 7.16 -25.60
CA SER A 276 -2.20 7.67 -24.23
C SER A 276 -0.85 7.91 -23.55
N ASN A 277 0.07 8.58 -24.25
CA ASN A 277 1.22 9.29 -23.65
C ASN A 277 0.78 10.48 -22.75
N PHE A 278 -0.42 10.44 -22.17
CA PHE A 278 -1.09 11.57 -21.53
C PHE A 278 -1.22 11.45 -20.01
N THR A 279 -0.64 10.43 -19.38
CA THR A 279 -0.39 10.42 -17.94
C THR A 279 1.06 10.09 -17.69
N SER A 280 1.91 11.11 -17.86
CA SER A 280 3.31 11.13 -17.45
C SER A 280 3.42 10.89 -15.95
N TYR A 281 3.52 9.63 -15.57
CA TYR A 281 4.06 9.18 -14.30
C TYR A 281 5.50 8.78 -14.58
N ASN A 282 6.43 9.58 -14.06
CA ASN A 282 7.88 9.53 -14.25
C ASN A 282 8.38 9.88 -15.66
N GLU A 283 9.53 10.57 -15.71
CA GLU A 283 10.29 10.85 -16.93
C GLU A 283 10.87 9.55 -17.54
N ASP A 284 10.83 8.43 -16.81
CA ASP A 284 11.18 7.07 -17.21
C ASP A 284 9.96 6.14 -16.97
N GLY A 285 9.05 6.05 -17.94
CA GLY A 285 7.85 5.20 -17.81
C GLY A 285 8.19 3.71 -17.75
N PHE A 286 7.36 2.91 -17.06
CA PHE A 286 7.50 1.45 -17.01
C PHE A 286 6.83 0.83 -18.25
N ASP A 287 7.63 0.50 -19.26
CA ASP A 287 7.17 0.10 -20.58
C ASP A 287 7.14 -1.43 -20.79
N ASP A 288 6.91 -1.87 -22.03
CA ASP A 288 6.88 -3.31 -22.37
C ASP A 288 8.24 -3.99 -22.13
N ASP A 289 9.37 -3.29 -22.27
CA ASP A 289 10.70 -3.84 -22.01
C ASP A 289 10.94 -3.97 -20.51
N ASP A 290 10.48 -3.02 -19.70
CA ASP A 290 10.48 -3.16 -18.24
C ASP A 290 9.58 -4.30 -17.75
N GLN A 291 8.42 -4.51 -18.38
CA GLN A 291 7.57 -5.67 -18.08
C GLN A 291 8.28 -7.00 -18.41
N ARG A 292 9.07 -7.05 -19.49
CA ARG A 292 9.92 -8.22 -19.82
C ARG A 292 11.02 -8.40 -18.78
N ARG A 293 11.69 -7.32 -18.39
CA ARG A 293 12.73 -7.31 -17.34
C ARG A 293 12.18 -7.83 -16.01
N LEU A 294 10.95 -7.43 -15.66
CA LEU A 294 10.22 -7.94 -14.49
C LEU A 294 9.86 -9.44 -14.61
N ALA A 295 9.45 -9.90 -15.79
CA ALA A 295 9.17 -11.32 -15.99
C ALA A 295 10.44 -12.19 -15.86
N ASP A 296 11.58 -11.68 -16.32
CA ASP A 296 12.88 -12.35 -16.15
C ASP A 296 13.33 -12.35 -14.68
N PHE A 297 13.16 -11.23 -13.97
CA PHE A 297 13.32 -11.15 -12.52
C PHE A 297 12.44 -12.20 -11.82
N PHE A 298 11.16 -12.31 -12.18
CA PHE A 298 10.22 -13.27 -11.59
C PHE A 298 10.71 -14.71 -11.77
N LYS A 299 11.13 -15.07 -12.99
CA LYS A 299 11.70 -16.39 -13.30
C LYS A 299 12.98 -16.66 -12.51
N GLU A 300 13.83 -15.65 -12.34
CA GLU A 300 15.06 -15.74 -11.55
C GLU A 300 14.74 -16.01 -10.07
N MET A 301 13.82 -15.24 -9.47
CA MET A 301 13.45 -15.40 -8.06
C MET A 301 12.74 -16.73 -7.80
N ASN A 302 11.98 -17.24 -8.77
CA ASN A 302 11.39 -18.58 -8.70
C ASN A 302 12.47 -19.66 -8.54
N LYS A 303 13.56 -19.58 -9.31
CA LYS A 303 14.70 -20.52 -9.19
C LYS A 303 15.38 -20.48 -7.82
N ARG A 304 15.26 -19.36 -7.09
CA ARG A 304 15.78 -19.20 -5.73
C ARG A 304 14.85 -19.79 -4.65
N GLY A 305 13.67 -20.29 -5.04
CA GLY A 305 12.69 -20.88 -4.13
C GLY A 305 11.93 -19.85 -3.30
N ALA A 306 11.75 -18.63 -3.81
CA ALA A 306 10.87 -17.63 -3.21
C ALA A 306 9.39 -17.93 -3.52
N TYR A 307 8.48 -17.45 -2.67
CA TYR A 307 7.05 -17.39 -2.95
C TYR A 307 6.76 -16.06 -3.63
N LEU A 308 6.31 -16.10 -4.87
CA LEU A 308 6.09 -14.92 -5.71
C LEU A 308 4.60 -14.73 -5.97
N ILE A 309 4.13 -13.50 -5.75
CA ILE A 309 2.82 -13.04 -6.18
C ILE A 309 3.02 -11.76 -6.96
N LEU A 310 2.43 -11.68 -8.15
CA LEU A 310 2.44 -10.47 -8.97
C LEU A 310 1.01 -10.09 -9.33
N SER A 311 0.69 -8.80 -9.22
CA SER A 311 -0.55 -8.25 -9.78
C SER A 311 -0.29 -7.38 -11.00
N ASN A 312 -1.21 -7.40 -11.97
CA ASN A 312 -1.17 -6.49 -13.12
C ASN A 312 -2.56 -6.28 -13.71
N SER A 313 -2.74 -5.29 -14.57
CA SER A 313 -3.95 -5.18 -15.40
C SER A 313 -4.00 -6.31 -16.44
N ASP A 314 -5.19 -6.85 -16.71
CA ASP A 314 -5.38 -7.77 -17.84
C ASP A 314 -5.56 -6.96 -19.15
N PRO A 315 -4.63 -7.04 -20.12
CA PRO A 315 -4.77 -6.37 -21.42
C PRO A 315 -5.96 -6.92 -22.21
N LYS A 316 -6.44 -8.13 -21.89
CA LYS A 316 -7.64 -8.73 -22.49
C LYS A 316 -8.93 -8.01 -22.14
N ASN A 317 -8.91 -7.10 -21.17
CA ASN A 317 -10.03 -6.19 -20.94
C ASN A 317 -10.29 -5.26 -22.14
N GLU A 318 -9.25 -4.95 -22.94
CA GLU A 318 -9.36 -4.05 -24.09
C GLU A 318 -9.19 -4.80 -25.42
N ASN A 319 -8.29 -5.79 -25.46
CA ASN A 319 -8.05 -6.63 -26.64
C ASN A 319 -7.92 -8.10 -26.24
N GLU A 320 -8.94 -8.91 -26.49
CA GLU A 320 -8.97 -10.34 -26.12
C GLU A 320 -7.80 -11.16 -26.69
N ASN A 321 -7.18 -10.70 -27.78
CA ASN A 321 -6.04 -11.37 -28.42
C ASN A 321 -4.68 -10.91 -27.88
N ASP A 322 -4.64 -9.95 -26.96
CA ASP A 322 -3.40 -9.52 -26.32
C ASP A 322 -2.99 -10.54 -25.24
N ASN A 323 -2.13 -11.47 -25.64
CA ASN A 323 -1.59 -12.53 -24.79
C ASN A 323 -0.27 -12.14 -24.11
N PHE A 324 0.11 -10.84 -24.08
CA PHE A 324 1.42 -10.39 -23.63
C PHE A 324 1.84 -10.99 -22.28
N PHE A 325 1.00 -10.88 -21.26
CA PHE A 325 1.31 -11.45 -19.93
C PHE A 325 1.17 -12.98 -19.87
N ASP A 326 0.24 -13.57 -20.62
CA ASP A 326 0.11 -15.03 -20.70
C ASP A 326 1.39 -15.67 -21.27
N GLU A 327 2.01 -15.03 -22.27
CA GLU A 327 3.28 -15.47 -22.87
C GLU A 327 4.47 -15.23 -21.94
N LEU A 328 4.60 -14.05 -21.34
CA LEU A 328 5.73 -13.71 -20.46
C LEU A 328 5.83 -14.63 -19.25
N TYR A 329 4.68 -14.96 -18.67
CA TYR A 329 4.54 -15.77 -17.47
C TYR A 329 4.09 -17.21 -17.76
N SER A 330 4.28 -17.68 -19.00
CA SER A 330 4.04 -19.07 -19.37
C SER A 330 4.82 -20.03 -18.45
N GLY A 331 4.12 -21.00 -17.87
CA GLY A 331 4.67 -21.95 -16.89
C GLY A 331 4.42 -21.55 -15.42
N PHE A 332 3.76 -20.43 -15.17
CA PHE A 332 3.25 -20.03 -13.86
C PHE A 332 1.72 -20.09 -13.81
N ILE A 333 1.16 -19.99 -12.61
CA ILE A 333 -0.29 -19.92 -12.42
C ILE A 333 -0.72 -18.48 -12.69
N ILE A 334 -1.58 -18.29 -13.68
CA ILE A 334 -2.14 -16.99 -14.06
C ILE A 334 -3.64 -17.02 -13.81
N GLU A 335 -4.10 -16.23 -12.84
CA GLU A 335 -5.51 -16.11 -12.47
C GLU A 335 -6.05 -14.74 -12.86
N ARG A 336 -7.29 -14.70 -13.33
CA ARG A 336 -8.03 -13.47 -13.63
C ARG A 336 -9.08 -13.26 -12.56
N VAL A 337 -8.94 -12.20 -11.79
CA VAL A 337 -9.87 -11.84 -10.72
C VAL A 337 -10.63 -10.57 -11.08
N LYS A 338 -11.89 -10.48 -10.67
CA LYS A 338 -12.71 -9.30 -10.93
C LYS A 338 -12.35 -8.17 -9.97
N ALA A 339 -12.07 -6.99 -10.50
CA ALA A 339 -11.89 -5.75 -9.77
C ALA A 339 -12.85 -4.66 -10.25
N LYS A 340 -13.22 -3.73 -9.37
CA LYS A 340 -14.17 -2.65 -9.68
C LYS A 340 -13.42 -1.36 -10.07
N ARG A 341 -13.59 -0.87 -11.31
CA ARG A 341 -13.13 0.48 -11.68
C ARG A 341 -14.08 1.56 -11.16
N TYR A 342 -13.71 2.22 -10.06
CA TYR A 342 -14.45 3.40 -9.57
C TYR A 342 -14.06 4.70 -10.31
N ILE A 343 -12.89 4.75 -10.93
CA ILE A 343 -12.34 5.95 -11.58
C ILE A 343 -12.38 5.76 -13.10
N ASN A 344 -13.56 5.89 -13.71
CA ASN A 344 -13.69 6.13 -15.14
C ASN A 344 -14.61 7.35 -15.34
N SER A 345 -14.17 8.30 -16.16
CA SER A 345 -14.93 9.51 -16.50
C SER A 345 -16.20 9.20 -17.29
N ASP A 346 -16.26 8.04 -17.94
CA ASP A 346 -17.45 7.54 -18.63
C ASP A 346 -18.24 6.54 -17.75
N GLY A 347 -19.47 6.90 -17.40
CA GLY A 347 -20.38 6.10 -16.59
C GLY A 347 -20.77 4.77 -17.23
N ASN A 348 -20.71 4.66 -18.57
CA ASN A 348 -21.09 3.46 -19.31
C ASN A 348 -19.95 2.43 -19.41
N LYS A 349 -18.71 2.81 -19.08
CA LYS A 349 -17.54 1.92 -18.98
C LYS A 349 -17.25 1.49 -17.53
N ARG A 350 -18.18 1.74 -16.61
CA ARG A 350 -18.12 1.20 -15.25
C ARG A 350 -18.61 -0.25 -15.28
N GLY A 351 -17.68 -1.18 -15.16
CA GLY A 351 -17.94 -2.63 -15.11
C GLY A 351 -16.83 -3.36 -14.37
N ASP A 352 -17.03 -4.65 -14.14
CA ASP A 352 -15.98 -5.52 -13.63
C ASP A 352 -14.88 -5.60 -14.70
N ILE A 353 -13.64 -5.22 -14.33
CA ILE A 353 -12.46 -5.52 -15.13
C ILE A 353 -11.74 -6.72 -14.52
N ASN A 354 -11.00 -7.45 -15.34
CA ASN A 354 -10.09 -8.46 -14.85
C ASN A 354 -8.76 -7.81 -14.43
N GLU A 355 -8.27 -8.19 -13.27
CA GLU A 355 -6.87 -8.03 -12.89
C GLU A 355 -6.20 -9.41 -12.89
N LEU A 356 -4.93 -9.44 -13.26
CA LEU A 356 -4.11 -10.64 -13.23
C LEU A 356 -3.51 -10.80 -11.84
N ILE A 357 -3.56 -12.01 -11.29
CA ILE A 357 -2.71 -12.46 -10.20
C ILE A 357 -1.88 -13.63 -10.72
N ILE A 358 -0.55 -13.49 -10.65
CA ILE A 358 0.41 -14.48 -11.15
C ILE A 358 1.24 -15.00 -9.98
N ARG A 359 1.38 -16.34 -9.87
CA ARG A 359 2.09 -16.99 -8.76
C ARG A 359 2.84 -18.25 -9.18
N ASN A 360 3.86 -18.61 -8.40
CA ASN A 360 4.76 -19.75 -8.69
C ASN A 360 4.56 -20.98 -7.80
N TYR A 361 3.47 -21.04 -7.05
CA TYR A 361 3.11 -22.15 -6.16
C TYR A 361 1.60 -22.36 -6.20
N ASP A 362 1.15 -23.56 -5.81
CA ASP A 362 -0.26 -23.99 -5.79
C ASP A 362 -1.05 -23.54 -4.56
#